data_AF-A0A932FGT8-F1
#
_entry.id   AF-A0A932FGT8-F1
#
_cell.length_a   1.000
_cell.length_b   1.000
_cell.length_c   1.000
_cell.angle_alpha   90.00
_cell.angle_beta   90.00
_cell.angle_gamma   90.00
#
_symmetry.space_group_name_H-M   'P 1'
#
loop_
_entity.id
_entity.type
_entity.pdbx_description
1 polymer ?
#
loop_
_entity_poly.entity_id
_entity_poly.type
_entity_poly.pdbx_seq_one_letter_code
_entity_poly.pdbx_strand_id
1 'polypeptide(L)' 'MPAFDQTQLIRLLLARLERVSVDSYWAHHASGVRGALLKALEKLEAGQPVDGSALRRLTDKGFQILERAAQERSR' A
#
# COMPACT_ATOMS: atom_id res chain seq x y z
N MET A 1 11.07 17.87 -10.73
CA MET A 1 10.19 17.05 -9.88
C MET A 1 11.09 16.07 -9.14
N PRO A 2 11.16 16.07 -7.80
CA PRO A 2 11.93 15.04 -7.11
C PRO A 2 11.28 13.70 -7.44
N ALA A 3 12.06 12.77 -7.99
CA ALA A 3 11.59 11.41 -8.21
C ALA A 3 11.28 10.82 -6.82
N PHE A 4 10.01 10.63 -6.48
CA PHE A 4 9.66 9.90 -5.26
C PHE A 4 10.26 8.51 -5.36
N ASP A 5 11.11 8.16 -4.40
CA ASP A 5 11.65 6.82 -4.29
C ASP A 5 10.49 5.85 -4.05
N GLN A 6 10.43 4.76 -4.82
CA GLN A 6 9.39 3.73 -4.70
C GLN A 6 9.33 3.19 -3.27
N THR A 7 10.47 3.09 -2.61
CA THR A 7 10.61 2.68 -1.22
C THR A 7 9.87 3.62 -0.27
N GLN A 8 9.99 4.94 -0.47
CA GLN A 8 9.30 5.95 0.34
C GLN A 8 7.78 5.89 0.14
N LEU A 9 7.33 5.68 -1.10
CA LEU A 9 5.91 5.52 -1.42
C LEU A 9 5.30 4.29 -0.74
N ILE A 10 6.00 3.15 -0.79
CA ILE A 10 5.56 1.92 -0.15
C ILE A 10 5.47 2.11 1.37
N ARG A 11 6.48 2.72 2.00
CA ARG A 11 6.47 3.01 3.44
C ARG A 11 5.30 3.92 3.84
N LEU A 12 5.00 4.93 3.04
CA LEU A 12 3.83 5.79 3.26
C LEU A 12 2.52 4.98 3.20
N LEU A 13 2.34 4.15 2.16
CA LEU A 13 1.15 3.32 2.02
C LEU A 13 1.00 2.32 3.17
N LEU A 14 2.09 1.66 3.59
CA LEU A 14 2.08 0.76 4.74
C LEU A 14 1.58 1.45 6.00
N ALA A 15 2.12 2.63 6.32
CA ALA A 15 1.73 3.41 7.49
C ALA A 15 0.26 3.89 7.45
N ARG A 16 -0.29 4.13 6.25
CA ARG A 16 -1.69 4.53 6.09
C ARG A 16 -2.64 3.33 6.13
N LEU A 17 -2.28 2.23 5.47
CA LEU A 17 -3.09 1.01 5.45
C LEU A 17 -3.20 0.38 6.85
N GLU A 18 -2.16 0.52 7.68
CA GLU A 18 -2.20 0.11 9.09
C GLU A 18 -3.24 0.87 9.93
N ARG A 19 -3.63 2.09 9.51
CA ARG A 19 -4.62 2.90 10.21
C ARG A 19 -6.06 2.66 9.73
N VAL A 20 -6.26 1.81 8.73
CA VAL A 20 -7.60 1.36 8.32
C VAL A 20 -8.20 0.57 9.50
N SER A 21 -9.43 0.90 9.91
CA SER A 21 -10.04 0.26 11.09
C SER A 21 -10.15 -1.24 10.85
N VAL A 22 -9.96 -2.05 11.88
CA VAL A 22 -10.30 -3.47 11.82
C VAL A 22 -11.79 -3.69 11.54
N ASP A 23 -12.64 -2.75 11.98
CA ASP A 23 -14.08 -2.75 11.75
C ASP A 23 -14.48 -2.23 10.36
N SER A 24 -13.53 -1.74 9.57
CA SER A 24 -13.85 -1.27 8.22
C SER A 24 -14.07 -2.46 7.31
N TYR A 25 -15.06 -2.36 6.42
CA TYR A 25 -15.29 -3.36 5.38
C TYR A 25 -14.02 -3.65 4.56
N TRP A 26 -13.13 -2.66 4.45
CA TRP A 26 -11.89 -2.74 3.70
C TRP A 26 -10.70 -3.31 4.48
N ALA A 27 -10.85 -3.66 5.75
CA ALA A 27 -9.75 -4.15 6.61
C ALA A 27 -9.06 -5.41 6.07
N HIS A 28 -9.85 -6.36 5.55
CA HIS A 28 -9.31 -7.59 4.98
C HIS A 28 -8.48 -7.31 3.71
N HIS A 29 -9.00 -6.44 2.83
CA HIS A 29 -8.27 -6.02 1.63
C HIS A 29 -7.00 -5.23 1.98
N ALA A 30 -7.06 -4.34 2.97
CA ALA A 30 -5.92 -3.57 3.44
C ALA A 30 -4.80 -4.48 3.95
N SER A 31 -5.16 -5.52 4.73
CA SER A 31 -4.19 -6.49 5.26
C SER A 31 -3.46 -7.26 4.15
N GLY A 32 -4.20 -7.72 3.13
CA GLY A 32 -3.61 -8.43 1.99
C GLY A 32 -2.66 -7.54 1.17
N VAL A 33 -3.06 -6.29 0.89
CA VAL A 33 -2.22 -5.33 0.17
C VAL A 33 -1.00 -4.93 0.99
N ARG A 34 -1.15 -4.73 2.31
CA ARG A 34 -0.06 -4.43 3.23
C ARG A 34 1.00 -5.54 3.22
N GLY A 35 0.58 -6.81 3.30
CA GLY A 35 1.51 -7.95 3.25
C GLY A 35 2.28 -8.04 1.93
N ALA A 36 1.60 -7.78 0.80
CA ALA A 36 2.26 -7.76 -0.51
C ALA A 36 3.22 -6.57 -0.65
N LEU A 37 2.87 -5.39 -0.13
CA LEU A 37 3.71 -4.19 -0.15
C LEU A 37 4.96 -4.37 0.73
N LEU A 38 4.81 -5.02 1.88
CA LEU A 38 5.93 -5.36 2.76
C LEU A 38 6.94 -6.26 2.04
N LYS A 39 6.46 -7.34 1.39
CA LYS A 39 7.34 -8.23 0.61
C LYS A 39 8.03 -7.50 -0.55
N ALA A 40 7.35 -6.57 -1.20
CA ALA A 40 7.94 -5.78 -2.27
C ALA A 40 9.02 -4.82 -1.72
N LEU A 41 8.78 -4.21 -0.56
CA LEU A 41 9.75 -3.37 0.14
C LEU A 41 11.01 -4.15 0.52
N GLU A 42 10.85 -5.32 1.13
CA GLU A 42 11.96 -6.21 1.51
C GLU A 42 12.84 -6.56 0.29
N LYS A 43 12.22 -6.86 -0.85
CA LYS A 43 12.94 -7.13 -2.11
C LYS A 43 13.71 -5.91 -2.60
N LEU A 44 13.09 -4.73 -2.62
CA LEU A 44 13.74 -3.49 -3.04
C LEU A 44 14.93 -3.14 -2.13
N GLU A 45 14.76 -3.29 -0.81
CA GLU A 45 15.81 -3.05 0.19
C GLU A 45 16.95 -4.06 0.08
N ALA A 46 16.66 -5.31 -0.30
CA ALA A 46 17.66 -6.34 -0.60
C ALA A 46 18.32 -6.20 -1.98
N GLY A 47 18.00 -5.15 -2.76
CA GLY A 47 18.50 -4.96 -4.12
C GLY A 47 17.99 -6.00 -5.12
N GLN A 48 16.92 -6.71 -4.78
CA GLN A 48 16.30 -7.71 -5.65
C GLN A 48 15.37 -7.05 -6.68
N PRO A 49 15.30 -7.59 -7.90
CA PRO A 49 14.40 -7.06 -8.91
C PRO A 49 12.94 -7.26 -8.48
N VAL A 50 12.16 -6.19 -8.61
CA VAL A 50 10.70 -6.21 -8.47
C VAL A 50 10.09 -5.82 -9.80
N ASP A 51 9.06 -6.55 -10.24
CA ASP A 51 8.29 -6.18 -11.41
C ASP A 51 7.58 -4.83 -11.16
N GLY A 52 8.05 -3.79 -11.84
CA GLY A 52 7.50 -2.44 -11.70
C GLY A 52 6.02 -2.33 -12.06
N SER A 53 5.52 -3.17 -12.98
CA SER A 53 4.10 -3.21 -13.34
C SER A 53 3.26 -3.81 -12.22
N ALA A 54 3.75 -4.89 -11.59
CA ALA A 54 3.10 -5.53 -10.46
C ALA A 54 3.11 -4.60 -9.24
N LEU A 55 4.24 -3.93 -8.99
CA LEU A 55 4.37 -2.95 -7.92
C LEU A 55 3.42 -1.77 -8.12
N ARG A 56 3.32 -1.24 -9.35
CA ARG A 56 2.38 -0.17 -9.67
C ARG A 56 0.93 -0.56 -9.42
N ARG A 57 0.52 -1.74 -9.89
CA ARG A 57 -0.85 -2.26 -9.62
C ARG A 57 -1.11 -2.39 -8.12
N LEU A 58 -0.09 -2.78 -7.36
CA LEU A 58 -0.21 -2.95 -5.91
C LEU A 58 -0.32 -1.62 -5.17
N THR A 59 0.46 -0.61 -5.55
CA THR A 59 0.37 0.73 -4.98
C THR A 59 -0.95 1.40 -5.34
N ASP A 60 -1.41 1.29 -6.59
CA ASP A 60 -2.72 1.80 -7.03
C ASP A 60 -3.85 1.17 -6.20
N LYS A 61 -3.79 -0.15 -5.96
CA LYS A 61 -4.78 -0.84 -5.12
C LYS A 61 -4.73 -0.39 -3.65
N GLY A 62 -3.54 -0.10 -3.12
CA GLY A 62 -3.38 0.48 -1.79
C GLY A 62 -4.06 1.84 -1.66
N PHE A 63 -3.90 2.72 -2.65
CA PHE A 63 -4.59 4.02 -2.67
C PHE A 63 -6.10 3.87 -2.78
N GLN A 64 -6.61 2.98 -3.63
CA GLN A 64 -8.05 2.73 -3.74
C GLN A 64 -8.65 2.28 -2.41
N ILE A 65 -7.99 1.39 -1.67
CA ILE A 65 -8.45 0.95 -0.35
C ILE A 65 -8.52 2.13 0.63
N LEU A 66 -7.49 2.98 0.66
CA LEU A 66 -7.46 4.16 1.53
C LEU A 66 -8.60 5.14 1.20
N GLU A 67 -8.85 5.38 -0.08
CA GLU A 67 -9.94 6.25 -0.54
C GLU A 67 -11.30 5.69 -0.10
N ARG A 68 -11.54 4.40 -0.33
CA ARG A 68 -12.81 3.75 0.04
C ARG A 68 -13.02 3.72 1.56
N ALA A 69 -11.98 3.42 2.34
CA ALA A 69 -12.04 3.45 3.80
C ALA A 69 -12.30 4.86 4.34
N ALA A 70 -11.76 5.90 3.70
CA ALA A 70 -12.03 7.29 4.07
C ALA A 70 -13.47 7.72 3.74
N GLN A 71 -14.00 7.28 2.60
CA GLN A 71 -15.39 7.52 2.20
C GLN A 71 -16.39 6.86 3.15
N GLU A 72 -16.08 5.67 3.66
CA GLU A 72 -16.91 4.95 4.64
C GLU A 72 -17.05 5.72 5.95
N ARG A 73 -15.95 6.28 6.48
CA ARG A 73 -15.95 7.03 7.73
C ARG A 73 -16.53 8.45 7.62
N SER A 74 -16.70 8.96 6.40
CA SER A 74 -17.22 10.31 6.14
C SER A 74 -18.73 10.33 5.89
N ARG A 75 -19.41 9.19 6.00
CA ARG A 75 -20.87 9.02 5.98
C ARG A 75 -21.40 8.86 7.39
#